data_AF-A0A7S2J8Z6-F1
#
_entry.id   AF-A0A7S2J8Z6-F1
#
_cell.length_a   1.000
_cell.length_b   1.000
_cell.length_c   1.000
_cell.angle_alpha   90.00
_cell.angle_beta   90.00
_cell.angle_gamma   90.00
#
_symmetry.space_group_name_H-M   'P 1'
#
loop_
_entity.id
_entity.type
_entity.pdbx_description
1 polymer ?
#
loop_
_entity_poly.entity_id
_entity_poly.type
_entity_poly.pdbx_seq_one_letter_code
_entity_poly.pdbx_strand_id
1 'polypeptide(L)'
;LLEDRSAKVRCAALRALPSVVPKGDARAVRAILDRADNLDEGIRESVMIALGQVVLESDSRTISRMIRGLRDGSIHVRRAAVEALQNVSDGHFSAGALREDDDAFSKVEAKSAFLLGQRMGEEEAMYR
;
A
#
# COMPACT_ATOMS: atom_id res chain seq x y z
N LEU A 1 -6.19 -20.65 -3.98
CA LEU A 1 -7.08 -19.48 -3.82
C LEU A 1 -6.52 -18.23 -4.52
N LEU A 2 -5.30 -17.80 -4.19
CA LEU A 2 -4.70 -16.63 -4.82
C LEU A 2 -4.33 -16.82 -6.32
N GLU A 3 -4.31 -18.06 -6.81
CA GLU A 3 -4.10 -18.44 -8.23
C GLU A 3 -5.36 -19.02 -8.89
N ASP A 4 -6.52 -18.85 -8.25
CA ASP A 4 -7.77 -19.36 -8.78
C ASP A 4 -8.10 -18.73 -10.15
N ARG A 5 -8.76 -19.48 -11.04
CA ARG A 5 -9.16 -18.97 -12.36
C ARG A 5 -10.14 -17.82 -12.26
N SER A 6 -10.99 -17.82 -11.23
CA SER A 6 -11.97 -16.77 -10.97
C SER A 6 -11.33 -15.56 -10.28
N ALA A 7 -11.41 -14.39 -10.92
CA ALA A 7 -10.98 -13.13 -10.33
C ALA A 7 -11.68 -12.85 -8.99
N LYS A 8 -12.98 -13.18 -8.88
CA LYS A 8 -13.75 -13.00 -7.65
C LYS A 8 -13.16 -13.80 -6.48
N VAL A 9 -12.73 -15.05 -6.73
CA VAL A 9 -12.11 -15.91 -5.70
C VAL A 9 -10.75 -15.35 -5.30
N ARG A 10 -9.96 -14.87 -6.27
CA ARG A 10 -8.68 -14.22 -5.98
C ARG A 10 -8.84 -12.93 -5.16
N CYS A 11 -9.81 -12.07 -5.50
CA CYS A 11 -10.13 -10.86 -4.73
C CYS A 11 -10.56 -11.20 -3.31
N ALA A 12 -11.45 -12.17 -3.14
CA ALA A 12 -11.90 -12.62 -1.83
C ALA A 12 -10.73 -13.17 -0.99
N ALA A 13 -9.83 -13.94 -1.61
CA ALA A 13 -8.64 -14.44 -0.96
C ALA A 13 -7.68 -13.32 -0.53
N LEU A 14 -7.46 -12.31 -1.37
CA LEU A 14 -6.64 -11.13 -1.02
C LEU A 14 -7.26 -10.35 0.14
N ARG A 15 -8.57 -10.12 0.13
CA ARG A 15 -9.29 -9.38 1.18
C ARG A 15 -9.37 -10.16 2.50
N ALA A 16 -9.35 -11.48 2.46
CA ALA A 16 -9.37 -12.33 3.65
C ALA A 16 -7.97 -12.62 4.21
N LEU A 17 -6.91 -12.54 3.40
CA LEU A 17 -5.54 -12.84 3.84
C LEU A 17 -5.14 -12.10 5.12
N PRO A 18 -5.44 -10.79 5.31
CA PRO A 18 -5.05 -10.05 6.50
C PRO A 18 -5.67 -10.54 7.81
N SER A 19 -6.77 -11.29 7.77
CA SER A 19 -7.39 -11.85 8.99
C SER A 19 -6.80 -13.19 9.42
N VAL A 20 -5.98 -13.82 8.56
CA VAL A 20 -5.42 -15.15 8.79
C VAL A 20 -3.89 -15.17 8.85
N VAL A 21 -3.23 -14.04 8.60
CA VAL A 21 -1.77 -13.89 8.70
C VAL A 21 -1.42 -12.79 9.70
N PRO A 22 -0.30 -12.93 10.45
CA PRO A 22 0.16 -11.85 11.31
C PRO A 22 0.64 -10.65 10.47
N LYS A 23 0.52 -9.45 11.04
CA LYS A 23 1.18 -8.26 10.47
C LYS A 23 2.68 -8.51 10.36
N GLY A 24 3.28 -8.10 9.24
CA GLY A 24 4.69 -8.29 8.92
C GLY A 24 5.04 -9.67 8.37
N ASP A 25 4.08 -10.55 8.08
CA ASP A 25 4.37 -11.84 7.45
C ASP A 25 4.96 -11.63 6.04
N ALA A 26 6.27 -11.81 5.93
CA ALA A 26 7.00 -11.58 4.68
C ALA A 26 6.53 -12.48 3.52
N ARG A 27 6.03 -13.69 3.81
CA ARG A 27 5.51 -14.60 2.76
C ARG A 27 4.16 -14.09 2.26
N ALA A 28 3.29 -13.65 3.17
CA ALA A 28 2.01 -13.06 2.82
C ALA A 28 2.18 -11.77 2.02
N VAL A 29 3.06 -10.87 2.49
CA VAL A 29 3.39 -9.62 1.78
C VAL A 29 3.92 -9.90 0.38
N ARG A 30 4.87 -10.83 0.22
CA ARG A 30 5.39 -11.21 -1.10
C ARG A 30 4.28 -11.73 -2.02
N ALA A 31 3.44 -12.63 -1.52
CA ALA A 31 2.35 -13.20 -2.30
C ALA A 31 1.33 -12.12 -2.73
N ILE A 32 1.04 -11.13 -1.88
CA ILE A 32 0.19 -10.00 -2.25
C ILE A 32 0.87 -9.14 -3.32
N LEU A 33 2.15 -8.80 -3.12
CA LEU A 33 2.94 -7.95 -4.03
C LEU A 33 3.05 -8.52 -5.45
N ASP A 34 3.16 -9.84 -5.58
CA ASP A 34 3.21 -10.52 -6.89
C ASP A 34 1.95 -10.27 -7.75
N ARG A 35 0.87 -9.74 -7.16
CA ARG A 35 -0.40 -9.44 -7.82
C ARG A 35 -0.64 -7.95 -8.05
N ALA A 36 0.28 -7.08 -7.64
CA ALA A 36 0.13 -5.63 -7.75
C ALA A 36 0.01 -5.15 -9.21
N ASP A 37 0.58 -5.89 -10.15
CA ASP A 37 0.63 -5.54 -11.57
C ASP A 37 -0.41 -6.35 -12.40
N ASN A 38 -1.46 -6.89 -11.76
CA ASN A 38 -2.50 -7.67 -12.44
C ASN A 38 -3.34 -6.80 -13.39
N LEU A 39 -3.76 -7.35 -14.54
CA LEU A 39 -4.61 -6.62 -15.50
C LEU A 39 -6.00 -6.27 -14.93
N ASP A 40 -6.53 -7.09 -14.03
CA ASP A 40 -7.82 -6.87 -13.38
C ASP A 40 -7.70 -5.81 -12.28
N GLU A 41 -8.46 -4.72 -12.40
CA GLU A 41 -8.44 -3.62 -11.44
C GLU A 41 -8.95 -4.03 -10.05
N GLY A 42 -9.89 -4.96 -9.95
CA GLY A 42 -10.40 -5.44 -8.66
C GLY A 42 -9.35 -6.24 -7.89
N ILE A 43 -8.46 -6.92 -8.62
CA ILE A 43 -7.28 -7.55 -8.03
C ILE A 43 -6.31 -6.51 -7.51
N ARG A 44 -5.97 -5.50 -8.33
CA ARG A 44 -5.05 -4.43 -7.91
C ARG A 44 -5.59 -3.63 -6.71
N GLU A 45 -6.88 -3.36 -6.69
CA GLU A 45 -7.56 -2.72 -5.55
C GLU A 45 -7.43 -3.60 -4.29
N SER A 46 -7.76 -4.89 -4.42
CA SER A 46 -7.68 -5.83 -3.29
C SER A 46 -6.25 -6.02 -2.77
N VAL A 47 -5.24 -5.90 -3.65
CA VAL A 47 -3.83 -5.88 -3.26
C VAL A 47 -3.56 -4.67 -2.36
N MET A 48 -3.95 -3.45 -2.76
CA MET A 48 -3.70 -2.25 -1.95
C MET A 48 -4.37 -2.36 -0.57
N ILE A 49 -5.62 -2.79 -0.52
CA ILE A 49 -6.35 -3.03 0.73
C ILE A 49 -5.59 -4.01 1.63
N ALA A 50 -5.17 -5.16 1.07
CA ALA A 50 -4.48 -6.19 1.83
C ALA A 50 -3.11 -5.73 2.36
N LEU A 51 -2.34 -5.02 1.53
CA LEU A 51 -1.05 -4.47 1.95
C LEU A 51 -1.22 -3.47 3.11
N GLY A 52 -2.24 -2.61 3.07
CA GLY A 52 -2.52 -1.65 4.14
C GLY A 52 -2.82 -2.30 5.51
N GLN A 53 -3.17 -3.58 5.53
CA GLN A 53 -3.54 -4.31 6.74
C GLN A 53 -2.46 -5.28 7.23
N VAL A 54 -1.63 -5.79 6.31
CA VAL A 54 -0.61 -6.82 6.63
C VAL A 54 0.77 -6.22 6.86
N VAL A 55 1.05 -5.02 6.38
CA VAL A 55 2.41 -4.47 6.34
C VAL A 55 2.80 -3.76 7.64
N LEU A 56 4.10 -3.78 7.96
CA LEU A 56 4.70 -2.96 9.00
C LEU A 56 5.12 -1.60 8.44
N GLU A 57 5.07 -0.55 9.26
CA GLU A 57 5.43 0.83 8.88
C GLU A 57 6.86 0.96 8.31
N SER A 58 7.76 0.04 8.67
CA SER A 58 9.14 0.01 8.23
C SER A 58 9.37 -0.67 6.88
N ASP A 59 8.34 -1.25 6.24
CA ASP A 59 8.48 -1.91 4.94
C ASP A 59 8.42 -0.90 3.78
N SER A 60 9.56 -0.24 3.58
CA SER A 60 9.77 0.73 2.50
C SER A 60 9.46 0.19 1.10
N ARG A 61 9.66 -1.11 0.85
CA ARG A 61 9.39 -1.74 -0.45
C ARG A 61 7.89 -1.78 -0.72
N THR A 62 7.11 -2.11 0.29
CA THR A 62 5.66 -2.18 0.18
C THR A 62 5.03 -0.78 0.12
N ILE A 63 5.54 0.16 0.90
CA ILE A 63 5.15 1.58 0.81
C ILE A 63 5.39 2.13 -0.60
N SER A 64 6.55 1.84 -1.19
CA SER A 64 6.86 2.24 -2.58
C SER A 64 5.84 1.69 -3.59
N ARG A 65 5.28 0.49 -3.32
CA ARG A 65 4.25 -0.11 -4.17
C ARG A 65 2.89 0.54 -3.98
N MET A 66 2.51 0.92 -2.76
CA MET A 66 1.31 1.71 -2.52
C MET A 66 1.40 3.09 -3.19
N ILE A 67 2.56 3.75 -3.12
CA ILE A 67 2.82 5.03 -3.82
C ILE A 67 2.62 4.87 -5.34
N ARG A 68 3.07 3.75 -5.94
CA ARG A 68 2.79 3.46 -7.35
C ARG A 68 1.30 3.26 -7.62
N GLY A 69 0.56 2.61 -6.72
CA GLY A 69 -0.89 2.42 -6.82
C GLY A 69 -1.67 3.73 -6.84
N LEU A 70 -1.12 4.81 -6.30
CA LEU A 70 -1.72 6.15 -6.42
C LEU A 70 -1.75 6.65 -7.89
N ARG A 71 -0.93 6.10 -8.79
CA ARG A 71 -0.90 6.42 -10.23
C ARG A 71 -1.63 5.40 -11.09
N ASP A 72 -2.41 4.51 -10.48
CA ASP A 72 -3.18 3.53 -11.23
C ASP A 72 -4.26 4.19 -12.08
N GLY A 73 -4.53 3.65 -13.27
CA GLY A 73 -5.58 4.14 -14.15
C GLY A 73 -6.98 4.04 -13.52
N SER A 74 -7.19 3.10 -12.59
CA SER A 74 -8.46 2.92 -11.91
C SER A 74 -8.57 3.76 -10.64
N ILE A 75 -9.66 4.54 -10.52
CA ILE A 75 -9.94 5.36 -9.33
C ILE A 75 -10.09 4.52 -8.05
N HIS A 76 -10.58 3.29 -8.17
CA HIS A 76 -10.74 2.37 -7.05
C HIS A 76 -9.38 1.97 -6.47
N VAL A 77 -8.42 1.66 -7.35
CA VAL A 77 -7.05 1.32 -6.94
C VAL A 77 -6.36 2.52 -6.31
N ARG A 78 -6.50 3.72 -6.90
CA ARG A 78 -5.93 4.95 -6.33
C ARG A 78 -6.45 5.23 -4.92
N ARG A 79 -7.76 5.12 -4.71
CA ARG A 79 -8.37 5.30 -3.39
C ARG A 79 -7.89 4.24 -2.40
N ALA A 80 -7.85 2.98 -2.80
CA ALA A 80 -7.34 1.90 -1.95
C ALA A 80 -5.86 2.12 -1.56
N ALA A 81 -5.03 2.66 -2.47
CA ALA A 81 -3.64 2.99 -2.18
C ALA A 81 -3.51 4.14 -1.16
N VAL A 82 -4.39 5.14 -1.21
CA VAL A 82 -4.48 6.20 -0.18
C VAL A 82 -4.81 5.63 1.19
N GLU A 83 -5.87 4.82 1.24
CA GLU A 83 -6.33 4.19 2.49
C GLU A 83 -5.24 3.29 3.07
N ALA A 84 -4.53 2.54 2.22
CA ALA A 84 -3.42 1.70 2.63
C ALA A 84 -2.26 2.51 3.24
N LEU A 85 -1.86 3.61 2.60
CA LEU A 85 -0.83 4.51 3.12
C LEU A 85 -1.25 5.19 4.43
N GLN A 86 -2.53 5.53 4.58
CA GLN A 86 -3.09 6.02 5.85
C GLN A 86 -2.96 4.97 6.96
N ASN A 87 -3.34 3.73 6.68
CA ASN A 87 -3.28 2.66 7.66
C ASN A 87 -1.85 2.33 8.10
N VAL A 88 -0.87 2.41 7.19
CA VAL A 88 0.54 2.13 7.49
C VAL A 88 1.26 3.31 8.15
N SER A 89 0.69 4.51 8.11
CA SER A 89 1.26 5.70 8.73
C SER A 89 0.50 6.15 9.98
N ASP A 90 -0.30 5.27 10.59
CA ASP A 90 -1.17 5.61 11.74
C ASP A 90 -2.02 6.89 11.50
N GLY A 91 -2.48 7.10 10.26
CA GLY A 91 -3.29 8.24 9.86
C GLY A 91 -2.52 9.54 9.57
N HIS A 92 -1.18 9.53 9.63
CA HIS A 92 -0.37 10.70 9.33
C HIS A 92 -0.26 11.01 7.82
N PHE A 93 -0.58 10.05 6.96
CA PHE A 93 -0.72 10.29 5.51
C PHE A 93 -2.05 10.99 5.21
N SER A 94 -2.02 12.31 5.01
CA SER A 94 -3.19 13.05 4.51
C SER A 94 -3.14 13.18 2.99
N ALA A 95 -4.06 12.50 2.31
CA ALA A 95 -4.24 12.58 0.86
C ALA A 95 -4.85 13.90 0.36
N GLY A 96 -4.99 14.92 1.21
CA GLY A 96 -5.56 16.23 0.85
C GLY A 96 -4.84 16.94 -0.31
N ALA A 97 -3.67 16.44 -0.73
CA ALA A 97 -2.92 16.92 -1.88
C ALA A 97 -3.23 16.19 -3.21
N LEU A 98 -4.05 15.14 -3.22
CA LEU A 98 -4.39 14.37 -4.43
C LEU A 98 -5.57 14.96 -5.20
N ARG A 99 -5.54 16.27 -5.47
CA ARG A 99 -6.48 16.85 -6.46
C ARG A 99 -6.16 16.23 -7.83
N GLU A 100 -7.20 15.93 -8.57
CA GLU A 100 -7.23 15.14 -9.81
C GLU A 100 -6.48 15.76 -11.01
N ASP A 101 -5.82 16.91 -10.83
CA ASP A 101 -5.09 17.59 -11.90
C ASP A 101 -3.56 17.37 -11.74
N ASP A 102 -3.04 16.65 -12.73
CA ASP A 102 -1.72 16.03 -13.00
C ASP A 102 -0.39 16.65 -12.49
N ASP A 103 -0.34 17.76 -11.76
CA ASP A 103 0.94 18.41 -11.36
C ASP A 103 1.19 18.45 -9.83
N ALA A 104 0.25 17.96 -9.03
CA ALA A 104 0.39 17.89 -7.57
C ALA A 104 1.23 16.68 -7.07
N PHE A 105 1.57 15.74 -7.96
CA PHE A 105 2.01 14.39 -7.56
C PHE A 105 3.48 14.25 -7.21
N SER A 106 4.38 15.01 -7.85
CA SER A 106 5.81 15.04 -7.51
C SER A 106 6.04 15.52 -6.06
N LYS A 107 5.08 16.23 -5.47
CA LYS A 107 5.12 16.67 -4.07
C LYS A 107 4.69 15.58 -3.09
N VAL A 108 3.88 14.60 -3.52
CA VAL A 108 3.39 13.50 -2.68
C VAL A 108 4.51 12.51 -2.38
N GLU A 109 5.31 12.14 -3.39
CA GLU A 109 6.46 11.26 -3.21
C GLU A 109 7.51 11.87 -2.27
N ALA A 110 7.81 13.16 -2.44
CA ALA A 110 8.72 13.89 -1.56
C ALA A 110 8.20 14.04 -0.12
N LYS A 111 6.91 14.32 0.07
CA LYS A 111 6.32 14.48 1.41
C LYS A 111 6.18 13.14 2.15
N SER A 112 5.83 12.07 1.44
CA SER A 112 5.76 10.70 1.99
C SER A 112 7.15 10.22 2.40
N ALA A 113 8.14 10.35 1.51
CA ALA A 113 9.52 9.98 1.81
C ALA A 113 10.14 10.85 2.90
N PHE A 114 9.77 12.13 2.99
CA PHE A 114 10.21 13.02 4.06
C PHE A 114 9.60 12.66 5.43
N LEU A 115 8.30 12.38 5.50
CA LEU A 115 7.63 11.97 6.75
C LEU A 115 8.14 10.61 7.25
N LEU A 116 8.41 9.67 6.34
CA LEU A 116 8.99 8.38 6.69
C LEU A 116 10.49 8.50 7.03
N GLY A 117 11.23 9.38 6.34
CA GLY A 117 12.65 9.63 6.58
C GLY A 117 12.93 10.36 7.90
N GLN A 118 12.07 11.29 8.34
CA GLN A 118 12.22 11.98 9.62
C GLN A 118 12.14 11.01 10.81
N ARG A 119 11.24 10.01 10.76
CA ARG A 119 11.05 9.08 11.88
C ARG A 119 12.12 7.99 11.96
N MET A 120 12.63 7.52 10.82
CA MET A 120 13.80 6.63 10.80
C MET A 120 15.08 7.31 11.33
N GLY A 121 15.23 8.63 11.11
CA GLY A 121 16.33 9.40 11.66
C GLY A 121 16.21 9.70 13.16
N GLU A 122 14.98 9.77 13.70
CA GLU A 122 14.72 9.99 15.13
C GLU A 122 14.98 8.72 15.97
N GLU A 123 14.70 7.52 15.44
CA GLU A 123 15.05 6.25 16.13
C GLU A 123 16.56 6.02 16.21
N GLU A 124 17.35 6.42 15.20
CA GLU A 124 18.82 6.35 15.25
C GLU A 124 19.46 7.40 16.18
N ALA A 125 18.77 8.51 16.44
CA ALA A 125 19.25 9.57 17.33
C ALA A 125 19.02 9.28 18.82
N MET A 126 18.16 8.31 19.17
CA MET A 126 17.88 7.92 20.56
C MET A 126 18.92 6.95 21.16
N TYR A 127 19.80 6.37 20.33
CA TYR A 127 20.84 5.40 20.73
C TYR A 127 22.29 5.94 20.62
N ARG A 128 22.48 7.25 20.46
CA ARG A 128 23.80 7.92 20.54
C ARG A 128 23.87 8.82 21.76
#